data_AF-A0A1B8TH20-F1
#
_entry.id   AF-A0A1B8TH20-F1
#
_cell.length_a   1.000
_cell.length_b   1.000
_cell.length_c   1.000
_cell.angle_alpha   90.00
_cell.angle_beta   90.00
_cell.angle_gamma   90.00
#
_symmetry.space_group_name_H-M   'P 1'
#
loop_
_entity.id
_entity.type
_entity.pdbx_description
1 polymer ?
#
loop_
_entity_poly.entity_id
_entity_poly.type
_entity_poly.pdbx_seq_one_letter_code
_entity_poly.pdbx_strand_id
1 'polypeptide(L)'
;MNNQAVTQAIMASEARSISGIKLAVPELFADPGFQDFVNKSPVMTWHDKKGPINPDDWADVVVFVDPSLTGEGTDSDMPYWDVIVEKLKAALGGAHTQGQAHMSEHLVVVLTNL
;
A
#
# COMPACT_ATOMS: atom_id res chain seq x y z
N MET A 1 -5.60 -15.52 27.28
CA MET A 1 -4.36 -16.07 27.88
C MET A 1 -3.19 -15.29 27.30
N ASN A 2 -2.33 -14.70 28.12
CA ASN A 2 -1.15 -13.98 27.65
C ASN A 2 -0.01 -14.98 27.38
N ASN A 3 0.43 -15.07 26.13
CA ASN A 3 1.50 -16.01 25.75
C ASN A 3 2.86 -15.34 26.00
N GLN A 4 3.42 -15.55 27.20
CA GLN A 4 4.67 -14.92 27.63
C GLN A 4 5.85 -15.18 26.67
N ALA A 5 5.89 -16.36 26.03
CA ALA A 5 6.93 -16.68 25.05
C ALA A 5 6.84 -15.77 23.81
N VAL A 6 5.62 -15.51 23.33
CA VAL A 6 5.38 -14.58 22.21
C VAL A 6 5.76 -13.15 22.61
N THR A 7 5.38 -12.70 23.80
CA THR A 7 5.77 -11.37 24.30
C THR A 7 7.29 -11.20 24.35
N GLN A 8 8.01 -12.18 24.89
CA GLN A 8 9.47 -12.14 24.95
C GLN A 8 10.11 -12.13 23.56
N ALA A 9 9.57 -12.92 22.61
CA ALA A 9 10.05 -12.92 21.23
C ALA A 9 9.86 -11.56 20.55
N ILE A 10 8.72 -10.90 20.73
CA ILE A 10 8.48 -9.54 20.19
C ILE A 10 9.48 -8.55 20.80
N MET A 11 9.69 -8.58 22.12
CA MET A 11 10.61 -7.66 22.79
C MET A 11 12.08 -7.87 22.41
N ALA A 12 12.46 -9.10 22.04
CA ALA A 12 13.82 -9.42 21.59
C ALA A 12 14.05 -9.14 20.09
N SER A 13 13.01 -8.81 19.33
CA SER A 13 13.11 -8.56 17.89
C SER A 13 13.82 -7.24 17.59
N GLU A 14 14.50 -7.18 16.45
CA GLU A 14 15.11 -5.96 15.94
C GLU A 14 14.07 -5.15 15.17
N ALA A 15 13.83 -3.91 15.59
CA ALA A 15 13.02 -2.96 14.82
C ALA A 15 13.83 -2.45 13.63
N ARG A 16 13.25 -2.55 12.43
CA ARG A 16 13.85 -2.02 11.19
C ARG A 16 12.90 -1.05 10.52
N SER A 17 13.46 0.03 10.00
CA SER A 17 12.69 1.00 9.21
C SER A 17 12.45 0.44 7.82
N ILE A 18 11.22 0.57 7.35
CA ILE A 18 10.85 0.39 5.95
C ILE A 18 10.45 1.74 5.37
N SER A 19 10.75 1.96 4.10
CA SER A 19 10.37 3.18 3.37
C SER A 19 9.17 2.88 2.48
N GLY A 20 8.22 3.83 2.40
CA GLY A 20 7.04 3.73 1.55
C GLY A 20 6.90 4.90 0.58
N ILE A 21 6.08 4.70 -0.45
CA ILE A 21 5.71 5.72 -1.44
C ILE A 21 4.27 6.12 -1.17
N LYS A 22 4.00 7.43 -1.08
CA LYS A 22 2.64 7.96 -0.92
C LYS A 22 2.17 8.60 -2.22
N LEU A 23 0.99 8.20 -2.69
CA LEU A 23 0.32 8.75 -3.87
C LEU A 23 -0.99 9.42 -3.44
N ALA A 24 -1.07 10.73 -3.62
CA ALA A 24 -2.29 11.50 -3.43
C ALA A 24 -3.13 11.45 -4.70
N VAL A 25 -4.28 10.77 -4.63
CA VAL A 25 -5.18 10.57 -5.77
C VAL A 25 -6.65 10.70 -5.32
N PRO A 26 -7.13 11.90 -4.98
CA PRO A 26 -8.51 12.10 -4.50
C PRO A 26 -9.57 11.52 -5.45
N GLU A 27 -9.33 11.57 -6.77
CA GLU A 27 -10.23 11.05 -7.79
C GLU A 27 -10.42 9.54 -7.69
N LEU A 28 -9.40 8.80 -7.25
CA LEU A 28 -9.50 7.35 -7.01
C LEU A 28 -10.49 7.06 -5.89
N PHE A 29 -10.48 7.87 -4.84
CA PHE A 29 -11.39 7.72 -3.71
C PHE A 29 -12.81 8.20 -4.02
N ALA A 30 -12.99 9.01 -5.06
CA ALA A 30 -14.30 9.36 -5.61
C ALA A 30 -14.86 8.29 -6.57
N ASP A 31 -14.04 7.34 -7.03
CA ASP A 31 -14.48 6.28 -7.94
C ASP A 31 -15.34 5.22 -7.21
N PRO A 32 -16.59 4.97 -7.65
CA PRO A 32 -17.46 3.99 -7.00
C PRO A 32 -16.90 2.57 -7.02
N GLY A 33 -16.19 2.18 -8.08
CA GLY A 33 -15.59 0.85 -8.19
C GLY A 33 -14.49 0.62 -7.17
N PHE A 34 -13.65 1.63 -6.96
CA PHE A 34 -12.62 1.64 -5.93
C PHE A 34 -13.22 1.64 -4.52
N GLN A 35 -14.23 2.47 -4.23
CA GLN A 35 -14.91 2.44 -2.93
C GLN A 35 -15.53 1.07 -2.64
N ASP A 36 -16.19 0.48 -3.63
CA ASP A 36 -16.74 -0.87 -3.54
C ASP A 36 -15.66 -1.92 -3.25
N PHE A 37 -14.51 -1.81 -3.90
CA PHE A 37 -13.36 -2.68 -3.65
C PHE A 37 -12.88 -2.54 -2.20
N VAL A 38 -12.56 -1.32 -1.73
CA VAL A 38 -12.04 -1.08 -0.38
C VAL A 38 -13.01 -1.56 0.71
N ASN A 39 -14.32 -1.39 0.50
CA ASN A 39 -15.35 -1.82 1.43
C ASN A 39 -15.50 -3.36 1.51
N LYS A 40 -15.19 -4.09 0.43
CA LYS A 40 -15.36 -5.56 0.34
C LYS A 40 -14.05 -6.33 0.56
N SER A 41 -12.91 -5.73 0.24
CA SER A 41 -11.61 -6.40 0.24
C SER A 41 -10.98 -6.43 1.64
N PRO A 42 -10.02 -7.34 1.90
CA PRO A 42 -9.27 -7.36 3.15
C PRO A 42 -8.15 -6.30 3.18
N VAL A 43 -8.08 -5.37 2.22
CA VAL A 43 -7.00 -4.37 2.13
C VAL A 43 -6.86 -3.59 3.44
N MET A 44 -5.61 -3.26 3.77
CA MET A 44 -5.29 -2.40 4.90
C MET A 44 -5.72 -0.97 4.58
N THR A 45 -6.60 -0.41 5.39
CA THR A 45 -7.11 0.94 5.16
C THR A 45 -7.44 1.67 6.46
N TRP A 46 -7.25 2.99 6.44
CA TRP A 46 -7.78 3.94 7.42
C TRP A 46 -9.13 4.48 6.94
N HIS A 47 -10.10 3.59 6.71
CA HIS A 47 -11.47 3.90 6.32
C HIS A 47 -12.43 2.95 7.04
N ASP A 48 -13.61 3.42 7.45
CA ASP A 48 -14.66 2.54 7.96
C ASP A 48 -15.37 1.86 6.79
N LYS A 49 -15.15 0.56 6.63
CA LYS A 49 -15.67 -0.29 5.53
C LYS A 49 -17.20 -0.38 5.41
N LYS A 50 -17.95 0.37 6.21
CA LYS A 50 -19.43 0.41 6.24
C LYS A 50 -20.05 1.63 5.56
N GLY A 51 -19.27 2.47 4.87
CA GLY A 51 -19.80 3.70 4.27
C GLY A 51 -19.07 4.17 3.01
N PRO A 52 -19.58 5.24 2.37
CA PRO A 52 -18.85 5.93 1.32
C PRO A 52 -17.60 6.60 1.92
N ILE A 53 -16.55 6.74 1.11
CA ILE A 53 -15.40 7.58 1.47
C ILE A 53 -15.76 9.01 1.09
N ASN A 54 -15.98 9.89 2.08
CA ASN A 54 -16.28 11.29 1.78
C ASN A 54 -15.00 12.06 1.45
N PRO A 55 -15.08 13.12 0.63
CA PRO A 55 -13.92 13.96 0.30
C PRO A 55 -13.21 14.55 1.53
N ASP A 56 -13.97 14.82 2.59
CA ASP A 56 -13.45 15.42 3.83
C ASP A 56 -12.95 14.37 4.84
N ASP A 57 -13.14 13.08 4.57
CA ASP A 57 -12.60 12.01 5.41
C ASP A 57 -11.11 11.83 5.14
N TRP A 58 -10.36 11.32 6.11
CA TRP A 58 -9.01 10.85 5.86
C TRP A 58 -9.08 9.37 5.52
N ALA A 59 -8.75 9.02 4.28
CA ALA A 59 -8.71 7.65 3.82
C ALA A 59 -7.33 7.32 3.27
N ASP A 60 -6.63 6.41 3.96
CA ASP A 60 -5.40 5.80 3.45
C ASP A 60 -5.69 4.35 3.09
N VAL A 61 -5.19 3.88 1.95
CA VAL A 61 -5.18 2.46 1.55
C VAL A 61 -3.72 2.05 1.35
N VAL A 62 -3.29 1.00 2.05
CA VAL A 62 -1.92 0.49 1.97
C VAL A 62 -1.91 -0.79 1.14
N VAL A 63 -1.09 -0.82 0.10
CA VAL A 63 -0.85 -2.01 -0.73
C VAL A 63 0.63 -2.33 -0.80
N PHE A 64 0.94 -3.60 -1.00
CA PHE A 64 2.31 -4.07 -1.20
C PHE A 64 2.52 -4.40 -2.67
N VAL A 65 3.48 -3.72 -3.30
CA VAL A 65 3.85 -3.94 -4.70
C VAL A 65 5.16 -4.72 -4.77
N ASP A 66 5.21 -5.76 -5.59
CA ASP A 66 6.43 -6.52 -5.82
C ASP A 66 7.54 -5.61 -6.38
N PRO A 67 8.79 -5.72 -5.89
CA PRO A 67 9.89 -4.85 -6.30
C PRO A 67 10.29 -4.99 -7.77
N SER A 68 9.92 -6.08 -8.46
CA SER A 68 10.13 -6.21 -9.90
C SER A 68 9.22 -5.29 -10.72
N LEU A 69 8.15 -4.75 -10.08
CA LEU A 69 7.14 -3.92 -10.71
C LEU A 69 6.49 -4.60 -11.94
N THR A 70 6.46 -5.93 -12.00
CA THR A 70 5.87 -6.65 -13.14
C THR A 70 4.35 -6.64 -13.15
N GLY A 71 3.72 -6.19 -12.06
CA GLY A 71 2.28 -6.24 -11.85
C GLY A 71 1.87 -7.26 -10.78
N GLU A 72 2.82 -7.96 -10.15
CA GLU A 72 2.52 -8.86 -9.04
C GLU A 72 2.36 -8.10 -7.71
N GLY A 73 1.42 -8.58 -6.88
CA GLY A 73 1.14 -8.04 -5.55
C GLY A 73 -0.03 -8.77 -4.90
N THR A 74 -0.15 -8.66 -3.58
CA THR A 74 -1.26 -9.27 -2.82
C THR A 74 -2.62 -8.64 -3.13
N ASP A 75 -2.59 -7.41 -3.64
CA ASP A 75 -3.76 -6.56 -3.92
C ASP A 75 -3.88 -6.26 -5.42
N SER A 76 -3.35 -7.14 -6.29
CA SER A 76 -3.32 -6.92 -7.75
C SER A 76 -4.70 -6.95 -8.41
N ASP A 77 -5.74 -7.37 -7.69
CA ASP A 77 -7.14 -7.29 -8.10
C ASP A 77 -7.76 -5.90 -7.85
N MET A 78 -7.03 -4.98 -7.21
CA MET A 78 -7.47 -3.61 -6.98
C MET A 78 -7.72 -2.86 -8.30
N PRO A 79 -8.81 -2.07 -8.39
CA PRO A 79 -9.03 -1.18 -9.52
C PRO A 79 -7.82 -0.28 -9.79
N TYR A 80 -7.47 -0.12 -11.06
CA TYR A 80 -6.35 0.71 -11.53
C TYR A 80 -4.95 0.23 -11.10
N TRP A 81 -4.80 -1.03 -10.66
CA TRP A 81 -3.51 -1.61 -10.28
C TRP A 81 -2.40 -1.37 -11.30
N ASP A 82 -2.64 -1.69 -12.58
CA ASP A 82 -1.63 -1.53 -13.64
C ASP A 82 -1.14 -0.08 -13.76
N VAL A 83 -2.05 0.89 -13.61
CA VAL A 83 -1.73 2.33 -13.66
C VAL A 83 -0.90 2.76 -12.45
N ILE A 84 -1.20 2.21 -11.27
CA ILE A 84 -0.40 2.43 -10.06
C ILE A 84 1.01 1.88 -10.27
N VAL A 85 1.15 0.66 -10.78
CA VAL A 85 2.45 0.04 -11.07
C VAL A 85 3.23 0.86 -12.12
N GLU A 86 2.59 1.35 -13.17
CA GLU A 86 3.21 2.25 -14.14
C GLU A 86 3.69 3.56 -13.51
N LYS A 87 2.88 4.16 -12.63
CA LYS A 87 3.27 5.37 -11.88
C LYS A 87 4.50 5.12 -11.01
N LEU A 88 4.58 3.97 -10.35
CA LEU A 88 5.73 3.57 -9.55
C LEU A 88 6.97 3.32 -10.41
N LYS A 89 6.82 2.65 -11.56
CA LYS A 89 7.91 2.50 -12.56
C LYS A 89 8.46 3.85 -13.00
N ALA A 90 7.59 4.83 -13.26
CA ALA A 90 8.02 6.15 -13.69
C ALA A 90 8.73 6.91 -12.55
N ALA A 91 8.17 6.86 -11.33
CA ALA A 91 8.74 7.53 -10.16
C ALA A 91 10.10 6.94 -9.77
N LEU A 92 10.22 5.61 -9.85
CA LEU A 92 11.42 4.90 -9.41
C LEU A 92 12.41 4.65 -10.55
N GLY A 93 11.99 4.65 -11.83
CA GLY A 93 12.87 4.45 -12.99
C GLY A 93 13.93 5.52 -13.17
N GLY A 94 13.72 6.73 -12.61
CA GLY A 94 14.76 7.76 -12.47
C GLY A 94 15.78 7.48 -11.35
N ALA A 95 15.41 6.66 -10.36
CA ALA A 95 16.24 6.28 -9.21
C ALA A 95 16.89 4.88 -9.35
N HIS A 96 16.30 3.98 -10.13
CA HIS A 96 16.77 2.60 -10.36
C HIS A 96 17.92 2.50 -11.38
N THR A 97 18.28 3.58 -12.07
CA THR A 97 19.42 3.60 -13.01
C THR A 97 20.75 3.92 -12.33
N GLN A 98 20.77 4.29 -11.04
CA GLN A 98 22.00 4.53 -10.29
C GLN A 98 22.08 3.65 -9.04
N GLY A 99 22.45 2.38 -9.25
CA GLY A 99 23.20 1.60 -8.27
C GLY A 99 22.49 1.18 -6.97
N GLN A 100 21.18 1.36 -6.85
CA GLN A 100 20.46 0.79 -5.71
C GLN A 100 20.14 -0.67 -6.00
N ALA A 101 20.75 -1.54 -5.18
CA ALA A 101 20.59 -2.97 -5.15
C ALA A 101 19.12 -3.38 -5.37
N HIS A 102 18.92 -4.52 -6.04
CA HIS A 102 17.67 -5.28 -6.04
C HIS A 102 16.91 -5.03 -4.73
N MET A 103 15.82 -4.26 -4.78
CA MET A 103 14.90 -4.16 -3.66
C MET A 103 14.45 -5.59 -3.39
N SER A 104 14.91 -6.20 -2.31
CA SER A 104 14.52 -7.55 -1.90
C SER A 104 13.19 -7.55 -1.14
N GLU A 105 12.69 -6.36 -0.82
CA GLU A 105 11.50 -6.13 -0.01
C GLU A 105 10.36 -5.56 -0.87
N HIS A 106 9.13 -5.89 -0.51
CA HIS A 106 7.94 -5.33 -1.14
C HIS A 106 7.86 -3.82 -0.87
N LEU A 107 7.41 -3.07 -1.86
CA LEU A 107 7.20 -1.64 -1.75
C LEU A 107 5.89 -1.38 -1.01
N VAL A 108 5.96 -0.66 0.11
CA VAL A 108 4.76 -0.12 0.77
C VAL A 108 4.29 1.07 -0.04
N VAL A 109 3.06 1.00 -0.56
CA VAL A 109 2.43 2.10 -1.29
C VAL A 109 1.18 2.53 -0.55
N VAL A 110 1.16 3.80 -0.14
CA VAL A 110 0.01 4.44 0.52
C VAL A 110 -0.73 5.27 -0.52
N LEU A 111 -1.94 4.86 -0.87
CA LEU A 111 -2.88 5.66 -1.63
C LEU A 111 -3.67 6.52 -0.65
N THR A 112 -3.85 7.80 -0.94
CA THR A 112 -4.56 8.72 -0.06
C THR A 112 -5.45 9.68 -0.84
N ASN A 113 -6.49 10.18 -0.19
CA ASN A 113 -7.35 11.23 -0.73
C ASN A 113 -6.88 12.66 -0.38
N LEU A 114 -5.70 12.82 0.23
CA LEU A 114 -5.10 14.11 0.64
C LEU A 114 -3.79 14.45 -0.09
#